data_AF-A0A316PG66-F1
#
_entry.id   AF-A0A316PG66-F1
#
_cell.length_a   1.000
_cell.length_b   1.000
_cell.length_c   1.000
_cell.angle_alpha   90.00
_cell.angle_beta   90.00
_cell.angle_gamma   90.00
#
_symmetry.space_group_name_H-M   'P 1'
#
loop_
_entity.id
_entity.type
_entity.pdbx_description
1 polymer ?
#
loop_
_entity_poly.entity_id
_entity_poly.type
_entity_poly.pdbx_seq_one_letter_code
_entity_poly.pdbx_strand_id
1 'polypeptide(L)'
;MPQMNKGGKSVLGLSLIQAGGTVQLPAQAIAEYSIAAEGRVYLFTGSKVTGGFCVTRKGLPAPSMLGHILTENPALREYRTPEGEFVRCKGRFYCWLCISAGGVLHFRPDALAFPGLAPGMRLLSIRSSDIAFTTGAKGPLLERAARYPGGLPLF
;
A
#
# COMPACT_ATOMS: atom_id res chain seq x y z
N MET A 1 2.69 -1.79 -18.97
CA MET A 1 3.35 -1.73 -17.65
C MET A 1 4.66 -2.46 -17.71
N PRO A 2 5.76 -1.92 -17.17
CA PRO A 2 7.01 -2.66 -17.07
C PRO A 2 6.81 -3.89 -16.17
N GLN A 3 7.23 -5.05 -16.68
CA GLN A 3 7.37 -6.27 -15.89
C GLN A 3 8.86 -6.46 -15.58
N MET A 4 9.19 -6.68 -14.31
CA MET A 4 10.60 -6.84 -13.90
C MET A 4 11.19 -8.19 -14.32
N ASN A 5 10.35 -9.20 -14.56
CA ASN A 5 10.69 -10.51 -15.11
C ASN A 5 9.67 -10.86 -16.22
N LYS A 6 10.04 -11.69 -17.19
CA LYS A 6 9.08 -12.23 -18.19
C LYS A 6 7.99 -13.04 -17.46
N GLY A 7 6.74 -12.60 -17.52
CA GLY A 7 5.63 -13.19 -16.75
C GLY A 7 5.62 -12.82 -15.26
N GLY A 8 6.43 -11.84 -14.85
CA GLY A 8 6.52 -11.36 -13.47
C GLY A 8 5.46 -10.32 -13.10
N LYS A 9 5.44 -9.94 -11.82
CA LYS A 9 4.52 -8.91 -11.29
C LYS A 9 4.72 -7.57 -12.00
N SER A 10 3.62 -6.94 -12.39
CA SER A 10 3.62 -5.62 -13.04
C SER A 10 3.88 -4.51 -12.01
N VAL A 11 4.75 -3.57 -12.39
CA VAL A 11 5.06 -2.39 -11.58
C VAL A 11 4.21 -1.21 -12.03
N LEU A 12 3.59 -0.54 -11.06
CA LEU A 12 2.69 0.61 -11.24
C LEU A 12 3.43 1.96 -11.15
N GLY A 13 4.58 2.00 -10.47
CA GLY A 13 5.38 3.21 -10.28
C GLY A 13 6.11 3.22 -8.93
N LEU A 14 6.82 4.31 -8.66
CA LEU A 14 7.46 4.59 -7.37
C LEU A 14 6.72 5.73 -6.66
N SER A 15 6.58 5.65 -5.35
CA SER A 15 6.07 6.75 -4.51
C SER A 15 7.14 7.18 -3.51
N LEU A 16 7.43 8.47 -3.42
CA LEU A 16 8.33 9.04 -2.42
C LEU A 16 7.56 9.34 -1.14
N ILE A 17 8.12 8.93 0.00
CA ILE A 17 7.63 9.40 1.31
C ILE A 17 8.19 10.80 1.53
N GLN A 18 7.32 11.81 1.51
CA GLN A 18 7.71 13.21 1.69
C GLN A 18 8.09 13.50 3.14
N ALA A 19 8.78 14.62 3.38
CA ALA A 19 9.19 15.06 4.72
C ALA A 19 8.01 15.14 5.72
N GLY A 20 6.82 15.54 5.24
CA GLY A 20 5.60 15.61 6.02
C GLY A 20 4.84 14.27 6.17
N GLY A 21 5.41 13.15 5.75
CA GLY A 21 4.77 11.83 5.83
C GLY A 21 3.70 11.56 4.76
N THR A 22 3.58 12.42 3.75
CA THR A 22 2.68 12.20 2.62
C THR A 22 3.26 11.22 1.60
N VAL A 23 2.38 10.43 1.00
CA VAL A 23 2.71 9.47 -0.07
C VAL A 23 1.65 9.59 -1.16
N GLN A 24 2.06 9.96 -2.37
CA GLN A 24 1.21 9.96 -3.55
C GLN A 24 1.19 8.56 -4.17
N LEU A 25 0.02 7.93 -4.24
CA LEU A 25 -0.12 6.66 -4.94
C LEU A 25 -0.04 6.86 -6.46
N PRO A 26 0.49 5.89 -7.22
CA PRO A 26 0.53 6.00 -8.68
C PRO A 26 -0.88 6.16 -9.27
N ALA A 27 -1.03 7.06 -10.24
CA ALA A 27 -2.30 7.31 -10.94
C ALA A 27 -2.95 6.02 -11.46
N GLN A 28 -2.15 5.09 -11.98
CA GLN A 28 -2.64 3.79 -12.43
C GLN A 28 -3.20 2.95 -11.28
N ALA A 29 -2.56 2.91 -10.11
CA ALA A 29 -3.07 2.17 -8.95
C ALA A 29 -4.40 2.75 -8.48
N ILE A 30 -4.55 4.09 -8.55
CA ILE A 30 -5.78 4.77 -8.18
C ILE A 30 -6.93 4.36 -9.10
N ALA A 31 -6.69 4.39 -10.42
CA ALA A 31 -7.68 4.03 -11.43
C ALA A 31 -8.02 2.52 -11.42
N GLU A 32 -7.00 1.66 -11.40
CA GLU A 32 -7.16 0.21 -11.53
C GLU A 32 -7.93 -0.40 -10.35
N TYR A 33 -7.73 0.11 -9.13
CA TYR A 33 -8.39 -0.41 -7.93
C TYR A 33 -9.58 0.46 -7.47
N SER A 34 -9.85 1.57 -8.16
CA SER A 34 -10.73 2.65 -7.69
C SER A 34 -10.42 3.00 -6.23
N ILE A 35 -9.14 3.06 -5.87
CA ILE A 35 -8.70 2.92 -4.47
C ILE A 35 -9.21 4.05 -3.56
N ALA A 36 -9.43 5.23 -4.13
CA ALA A 36 -9.91 6.42 -3.44
C ALA A 36 -11.44 6.54 -3.39
N ALA A 37 -12.20 5.62 -4.01
CA ALA A 37 -13.65 5.74 -4.18
C ALA A 37 -14.43 5.81 -2.84
N GLU A 38 -13.85 5.29 -1.76
CA GLU A 38 -14.47 5.25 -0.43
C GLU A 38 -13.90 6.32 0.51
N GLY A 39 -12.95 7.14 0.05
CA GLY A 39 -12.23 8.12 0.87
C GLY A 39 -11.34 7.50 1.95
N ARG A 40 -11.28 6.16 2.04
CA ARG A 40 -10.46 5.41 2.99
C ARG A 40 -9.85 4.17 2.34
N VAL A 41 -8.67 3.80 2.81
CA VAL A 41 -7.99 2.57 2.46
C VAL A 41 -7.67 1.76 3.70
N TYR A 42 -7.55 0.45 3.51
CA TYR A 42 -6.91 -0.42 4.48
C TYR A 42 -5.48 -0.71 4.06
N LEU A 43 -4.59 -0.66 5.04
CA LEU A 43 -3.19 -1.04 4.89
C LEU A 43 -2.94 -2.30 5.70
N PHE A 44 -2.10 -3.18 5.18
CA PHE A 44 -1.53 -4.26 5.96
C PHE A 44 -0.07 -4.48 5.65
N THR A 45 0.70 -4.90 6.66
CA THR A 45 2.15 -5.06 6.52
C THR A 45 2.50 -6.03 5.39
N GLY A 46 3.42 -5.62 4.52
CA GLY A 46 4.00 -6.46 3.48
C GLY A 46 4.82 -7.62 4.06
N SER A 47 5.33 -8.47 3.17
CA SER A 47 6.22 -9.58 3.58
C SER A 47 7.52 -9.06 4.19
N LYS A 48 8.23 -9.91 4.96
CA LYS A 48 9.57 -9.57 5.49
C LYS A 48 10.57 -9.19 4.39
N VAL A 49 10.44 -9.80 3.21
CA VAL A 49 11.33 -9.61 2.05
C VAL A 49 11.06 -8.28 1.35
N THR A 50 9.79 -7.94 1.13
CA THR A 50 9.39 -6.74 0.37
C THR A 50 9.25 -5.49 1.25
N GLY A 51 8.92 -5.68 2.54
CA GLY A 51 8.59 -4.59 3.46
C GLY A 51 7.39 -3.77 3.01
N GLY A 52 7.23 -2.59 3.61
CA GLY A 52 6.16 -1.65 3.29
C GLY A 52 4.76 -2.21 3.57
N PHE A 53 3.81 -1.91 2.69
CA PHE A 53 2.39 -2.20 2.89
C PHE A 53 1.72 -2.77 1.66
N CYS A 54 0.62 -3.48 1.87
CA CYS A 54 -0.39 -3.72 0.86
C CYS A 54 -1.53 -2.72 1.07
N VAL A 55 -2.10 -2.21 -0.03
CA VAL A 55 -3.17 -1.21 -0.03
C VAL A 55 -4.41 -1.82 -0.68
N THR A 56 -5.57 -1.61 -0.06
CA THR A 56 -6.88 -2.10 -0.52
C THR A 56 -8.01 -1.21 0.02
N ARG A 57 -9.26 -1.47 -0.38
CA ARG A 57 -10.47 -0.78 0.11
C ARG A 57 -11.59 -1.78 0.36
N LYS A 58 -12.63 -1.39 1.10
CA LYS A 58 -13.67 -2.32 1.59
C LYS A 58 -14.50 -2.92 0.47
N GLY A 59 -14.81 -2.13 -0.55
CA GLY A 59 -15.68 -2.50 -1.66
C GLY A 59 -14.99 -3.27 -2.80
N LEU A 60 -13.72 -3.66 -2.65
CA LEU A 60 -13.12 -4.69 -3.53
C LEU A 60 -13.68 -6.07 -3.12
N PRO A 61 -13.95 -6.97 -4.09
CA PRO A 61 -14.92 -8.08 -3.96
C PRO A 61 -14.78 -9.00 -2.73
N ALA A 62 -15.94 -9.49 -2.27
CA ALA A 62 -16.24 -9.97 -0.92
C ALA A 62 -15.69 -11.34 -0.46
N PRO A 63 -15.15 -12.27 -1.27
CA PRO A 63 -14.44 -13.43 -0.73
C PRO A 63 -12.93 -13.15 -0.57
N SER A 64 -12.56 -11.94 -0.12
CA SER A 64 -11.17 -11.58 0.12
C SER A 64 -10.76 -11.87 1.55
N MET A 65 -9.46 -12.17 1.76
CA MET A 65 -8.86 -12.27 3.10
C MET A 65 -9.19 -11.04 3.97
N LEU A 66 -9.29 -9.85 3.36
CA LEU A 66 -9.70 -8.62 4.05
C LEU A 66 -11.12 -8.75 4.63
N GLY A 67 -12.09 -9.28 3.87
CA GLY A 67 -13.46 -9.48 4.34
C GLY A 67 -13.53 -10.28 5.64
N HIS A 68 -12.79 -11.39 5.73
CA HIS A 68 -12.70 -12.18 6.97
C HIS A 68 -12.05 -11.40 8.12
N ILE A 69 -10.96 -10.67 7.84
CA ILE A 69 -10.31 -9.83 8.85
C ILE A 69 -11.27 -8.76 9.38
N LEU A 70 -12.03 -8.10 8.51
CA LEU A 70 -12.99 -7.08 8.90
C LEU A 70 -14.18 -7.65 9.68
N THR A 71 -14.68 -8.83 9.31
CA THR A 71 -15.76 -9.51 10.07
C THR A 71 -15.32 -9.86 11.49
N GLU A 72 -14.09 -10.35 11.66
CA GLU A 72 -13.54 -10.69 12.98
C GLU A 72 -13.07 -9.47 13.78
N ASN A 73 -12.95 -8.29 13.15
CA ASN A 73 -12.47 -7.07 13.79
C ASN A 73 -13.45 -5.90 13.56
N PRO A 74 -14.61 -5.87 14.24
CA PRO A 74 -15.66 -4.87 14.02
C PRO A 74 -15.19 -3.42 14.23
N ALA A 75 -14.28 -3.19 15.17
CA ALA A 75 -13.71 -1.86 15.39
C ALA A 75 -12.93 -1.36 14.17
N LEU A 76 -12.14 -2.23 13.52
CA LEU A 76 -11.41 -1.91 12.30
C LEU A 76 -12.36 -1.71 11.12
N ARG A 77 -13.35 -2.59 10.97
CA ARG A 77 -14.38 -2.54 9.89
C ARG A 77 -15.23 -1.28 9.87
N GLU A 78 -15.47 -0.72 11.05
CA GLU A 78 -16.30 0.45 11.30
C GLU A 78 -15.46 1.71 11.52
N TYR A 79 -14.15 1.64 11.26
CA TYR A 79 -13.21 2.77 11.41
C TYR A 79 -13.20 3.38 12.82
N ARG A 80 -13.47 2.58 13.85
CA ARG A 80 -13.43 2.99 15.26
C ARG A 80 -12.04 2.91 15.88
N THR A 81 -11.11 2.21 15.26
CA THR A 81 -9.68 2.30 15.63
C THR A 81 -9.14 3.67 15.20
N PRO A 82 -8.19 4.27 15.92
CA PRO A 82 -7.56 5.51 15.46
C PRO A 82 -6.92 5.35 14.08
N GLU A 83 -6.96 6.41 13.28
CA GLU A 83 -6.37 6.44 11.95
C GLU A 83 -4.86 6.15 12.01
N GLY A 84 -4.39 5.23 11.15
CA GLY A 84 -2.99 4.82 11.10
C GLY A 84 -2.52 3.91 12.23
N GLU A 85 -3.39 3.58 13.20
CA GLU A 85 -3.04 2.67 14.29
C GLU A 85 -3.12 1.20 13.85
N PHE A 86 -2.03 0.46 14.08
CA PHE A 86 -1.90 -0.93 13.66
C PHE A 86 -2.49 -1.90 14.67
N VAL A 87 -3.47 -2.69 14.23
CA VAL A 87 -4.06 -3.80 14.97
C VAL A 87 -3.55 -5.13 14.41
N ARG A 88 -3.21 -6.06 15.30
CA ARG A 88 -2.76 -7.40 14.91
C ARG A 88 -3.95 -8.31 14.59
N CYS A 89 -4.01 -8.83 13.38
CA CYS A 89 -5.03 -9.78 12.94
C CYS A 89 -4.37 -10.96 12.19
N LYS A 90 -4.62 -12.20 12.64
CA LYS A 90 -4.08 -13.45 12.02
C LYS A 90 -2.59 -13.38 11.63
N GLY A 91 -1.75 -12.83 12.52
CA GLY A 91 -0.30 -12.77 12.33
C GLY A 91 0.21 -11.65 11.41
N ARG A 92 -0.66 -10.74 10.94
CA ARG A 92 -0.29 -9.51 10.24
C ARG A 92 -0.85 -8.30 10.98
N PHE A 93 -0.34 -7.13 10.67
CA PHE A 93 -0.86 -5.88 11.21
C PHE A 93 -1.66 -5.14 10.14
N TYR A 94 -2.79 -4.58 10.54
CA TYR A 94 -3.73 -3.86 9.71
C TYR A 94 -4.03 -2.50 10.31
N CYS A 95 -4.18 -1.48 9.48
CA CYS A 95 -4.73 -0.19 9.88
C CYS A 95 -5.59 0.36 8.73
N TRP A 96 -6.19 1.52 8.95
CA TRP A 96 -6.86 2.28 7.90
C TRP A 96 -6.32 3.71 7.84
N LEU A 97 -6.39 4.32 6.67
CA LEU A 97 -6.06 5.73 6.44
C LEU A 97 -7.12 6.40 5.57
N CYS A 98 -7.31 7.69 5.77
CA CYS A 98 -7.98 8.55 4.80
C CYS A 98 -7.11 8.67 3.53
N ILE A 99 -7.78 8.82 2.39
CA ILE A 99 -7.12 9.01 1.09
C ILE A 99 -7.83 10.14 0.34
N SER A 100 -7.05 11.04 -0.28
CA SER A 100 -7.64 12.08 -1.14
C SER A 100 -8.19 11.49 -2.44
N ALA A 101 -9.08 12.20 -3.13
CA ALA A 101 -9.55 11.79 -4.47
C ALA A 101 -8.38 11.60 -5.46
N GLY A 102 -7.32 12.39 -5.31
CA GLY A 102 -6.09 12.28 -6.08
C GLY A 102 -5.15 11.18 -5.60
N GLY A 103 -5.49 10.43 -4.56
CA GLY A 103 -4.73 9.29 -4.04
C GLY A 103 -3.54 9.62 -3.15
N VAL A 104 -3.60 10.75 -2.43
CA VAL A 104 -2.61 11.10 -1.41
C VAL A 104 -3.00 10.43 -0.09
N LEU A 105 -2.02 9.74 0.52
CA LEU A 105 -2.08 9.26 1.89
C LEU A 105 -1.24 10.16 2.80
N HIS A 106 -1.68 10.38 4.02
CA HIS A 106 -0.92 11.11 5.04
C HIS A 106 -0.67 10.20 6.24
N PHE A 107 0.59 9.85 6.46
CA PHE A 107 0.99 9.00 7.57
C PHE A 107 1.46 9.84 8.74
N ARG A 108 1.06 9.45 9.95
CA ARG A 108 1.72 9.92 11.16
C ARG A 108 3.15 9.35 11.25
N PRO A 109 4.09 10.05 11.91
CA PRO A 109 5.47 9.57 12.05
C PRO A 109 5.60 8.17 12.67
N ASP A 110 4.79 7.86 13.68
CA ASP A 110 4.76 6.56 14.35
C ASP A 110 4.25 5.43 13.42
N ALA A 111 3.24 5.72 12.60
CA ALA A 111 2.71 4.78 11.62
C ALA A 111 3.71 4.45 10.50
N LEU A 112 4.57 5.40 10.11
CA LEU A 112 5.69 5.13 9.21
C LEU A 112 6.82 4.35 9.90
N ALA A 113 7.18 4.73 11.12
CA ALA A 113 8.27 4.08 11.85
C ALA A 113 7.96 2.61 12.18
N PHE A 114 6.69 2.25 12.40
CA PHE A 114 6.24 0.90 12.73
C PHE A 114 6.74 -0.19 11.76
N PRO A 115 6.53 -0.09 10.43
CA PRO A 115 7.13 -1.00 9.43
C PRO A 115 8.60 -0.69 9.10
N GLY A 116 9.25 0.27 9.78
CA GLY A 116 10.60 0.74 9.47
C GLY A 116 10.68 1.64 8.23
N LEU A 117 9.67 2.48 8.00
CA LEU A 117 9.67 3.48 6.93
C LEU A 117 10.03 4.86 7.47
N ALA A 118 10.60 5.69 6.62
CA ALA A 118 10.99 7.06 6.92
C ALA A 118 10.82 7.97 5.69
N PRO A 119 10.66 9.28 5.89
CA PRO A 119 10.76 10.25 4.82
C PRO A 119 12.04 10.07 3.98
N GLY A 120 11.94 10.33 2.68
CA GLY A 120 13.00 10.12 1.70
C GLY A 120 13.07 8.71 1.11
N MET A 121 12.40 7.73 1.71
CA MET A 121 12.31 6.39 1.14
C MET A 121 11.39 6.34 -0.08
N ARG A 122 11.74 5.50 -1.05
CA ARG A 122 10.92 5.22 -2.23
C ARG A 122 10.20 3.89 -2.06
N LEU A 123 8.90 3.88 -2.32
CA LEU A 123 8.04 2.71 -2.27
C LEU A 123 7.69 2.26 -3.69
N LEU A 124 8.02 1.03 -4.04
CA LEU A 124 7.66 0.42 -5.32
C LEU A 124 6.23 -0.11 -5.27
N SER A 125 5.35 0.45 -6.09
CA SER A 125 3.98 -0.04 -6.24
C SER A 125 3.93 -1.21 -7.21
N ILE A 126 3.50 -2.37 -6.72
CA ILE A 126 3.52 -3.65 -7.43
C ILE A 126 2.11 -4.22 -7.42
N ARG A 127 1.54 -4.44 -8.61
CA ARG A 127 0.25 -5.14 -8.75
C ARG A 127 0.37 -6.52 -8.12
N SER A 128 -0.40 -6.78 -7.07
CA SER A 128 -0.26 -8.00 -6.27
C SER A 128 -1.38 -9.00 -6.52
N SER A 129 -2.61 -8.52 -6.63
CA SER A 129 -3.79 -9.26 -7.07
C SER A 129 -4.83 -8.26 -7.59
N ASP A 130 -6.03 -8.73 -7.91
CA ASP A 130 -7.15 -7.86 -8.33
C ASP A 130 -7.80 -7.10 -7.16
N ILE A 131 -7.39 -7.38 -5.92
CA ILE A 131 -7.97 -6.78 -4.71
C ILE A 131 -6.98 -5.98 -3.88
N ALA A 132 -5.69 -6.02 -4.21
CA ALA A 132 -4.66 -5.24 -3.53
C ALA A 132 -3.41 -5.08 -4.38
N PHE A 133 -2.68 -4.00 -4.13
CA PHE A 133 -1.30 -3.82 -4.60
C PHE A 133 -0.37 -3.62 -3.42
N THR A 134 0.92 -3.88 -3.62
CA THR A 134 1.97 -3.72 -2.60
C THR A 134 2.75 -2.46 -2.88
N THR A 135 2.93 -1.59 -1.88
CA THR A 135 3.91 -0.50 -1.86
C THR A 135 5.15 -1.00 -1.10
N GLY A 136 6.06 -1.65 -1.83
CA GLY A 136 7.24 -2.32 -1.27
C GLY A 136 8.41 -1.37 -1.02
N ALA A 137 9.05 -1.49 0.13
CA ALA A 137 10.11 -0.57 0.57
C ALA A 137 11.52 -1.13 0.46
N LYS A 138 11.67 -2.43 0.19
CA LYS A 138 12.97 -3.10 0.07
C LYS A 138 12.92 -4.39 -0.74
N GLY A 139 14.10 -4.97 -0.93
CA GLY A 139 14.29 -6.29 -1.51
C GLY A 139 14.48 -6.29 -3.03
N PRO A 140 14.57 -7.49 -3.65
CA PRO A 140 15.10 -7.65 -5.00
C PRO A 140 14.30 -6.93 -6.10
N LEU A 141 13.00 -6.73 -5.91
CA LEU A 141 12.18 -6.01 -6.89
C LEU A 141 12.47 -4.50 -6.88
N LEU A 142 12.76 -3.91 -5.72
CA LEU A 142 13.15 -2.50 -5.63
C LEU A 142 14.54 -2.28 -6.23
N GLU A 143 15.48 -3.19 -5.98
CA GLU A 143 16.82 -3.14 -6.57
C GLU A 143 16.79 -3.24 -8.11
N ARG A 144 15.93 -4.11 -8.66
CA ARG A 144 15.71 -4.21 -10.11
C ARG A 144 15.03 -2.97 -10.66
N ALA A 145 14.05 -2.42 -9.95
CA ALA A 145 13.39 -1.17 -10.31
C ALA A 145 14.38 -0.01 -10.45
N ALA A 146 15.34 0.09 -9.55
CA ALA A 146 16.40 1.10 -9.61
C ALA A 146 17.33 0.95 -10.82
N ARG A 147 17.45 -0.25 -11.39
CA ARG A 147 18.28 -0.56 -12.57
C ARG A 147 17.47 -0.62 -13.87
N TYR A 148 16.17 -0.37 -13.83
CA TYR A 148 15.32 -0.45 -15.01
C TYR A 148 15.61 0.72 -15.97
N PRO A 149 16.12 0.47 -17.19
CA PRO A 149 16.61 1.53 -18.08
C PRO A 149 15.48 2.43 -18.63
N GLY A 150 14.24 1.92 -18.68
CA GLY A 150 13.09 2.70 -19.14
C GLY A 150 12.61 3.76 -18.15
N GLY A 151 13.21 3.83 -16.96
CA GLY A 151 12.72 4.65 -15.85
C GLY A 151 11.37 4.17 -15.33
N LEU A 152 11.06 4.53 -14.09
CA LEU A 152 9.72 4.35 -13.53
C LEU A 152 9.17 5.73 -13.19
N PRO A 153 7.87 5.97 -13.41
CA PRO A 153 7.25 7.19 -12.94
C PRO A 153 7.39 7.28 -11.42
N LEU A 154 7.84 8.45 -10.95
CA LEU A 154 7.97 8.78 -9.53
C LEU A 154 6.84 9.74 -9.16
N PHE A 155 6.16 9.40 -8.07
CA PHE A 155 5.05 10.13 -7.50
C PHE A 155 5.40 10.64 -6.10
#